data_AF-A0A368EW49-F1
#
_entry.id   AF-A0A368EW49-F1
#
_cell.length_a   1.000
_cell.length_b   1.000
_cell.length_c   1.000
_cell.angle_alpha   90.00
_cell.angle_beta   90.00
_cell.angle_gamma   90.00
#
_symmetry.space_group_name_H-M   'P 1'
#
loop_
_entity.id
_entity.type
_entity.pdbx_description
1 polymer ?
#
loop_
_entity_poly.entity_id
_entity_poly.type
_entity_poly.pdbx_seq_one_letter_code
_entity_poly.pdbx_strand_id
1 'polypeptide(L)' 'MPVIAPLMKIGMCRSYGATVVLKGDNIGQAKVHAMRLVAEKKFKYINGYDHPDILAGQGTIGLEILEQ' A
#
# COMPACT_ATOMS: atom_id res chain seq x y z
N MET A 1 -0.84 -4.53 -7.46
CA MET A 1 -2.33 -4.53 -7.43
C MET A 1 -2.84 -5.78 -8.16
N PRO A 2 -4.04 -6.29 -7.86
CA PRO A 2 -4.67 -7.35 -8.64
C PRO A 2 -4.90 -6.90 -10.09
N VAL A 3 -4.97 -7.85 -11.02
CA VAL A 3 -5.22 -7.54 -12.45
C VAL A 3 -6.61 -6.92 -12.68
N ILE A 4 -7.57 -7.23 -11.79
CA ILE A 4 -8.94 -6.71 -11.82
C ILE A 4 -9.09 -5.32 -11.15
N ALA A 5 -8.00 -4.67 -10.75
CA ALA A 5 -8.09 -3.38 -10.08
C ALA A 5 -8.72 -2.31 -10.99
N PRO A 6 -9.64 -1.46 -10.49
CA PRO A 6 -10.25 -0.40 -11.28
C PRO A 6 -9.22 0.55 -11.92
N LEU A 7 -9.40 0.88 -13.20
CA LEU A 7 -8.49 1.74 -13.97
C LEU A 7 -8.21 3.09 -13.29
N MET A 8 -9.23 3.69 -12.67
CA MET A 8 -9.07 4.93 -11.91
C MET A 8 -8.05 4.80 -10.79
N LYS A 9 -8.06 3.70 -10.02
CA LYS A 9 -7.09 3.48 -8.92
C LYS A 9 -5.67 3.30 -9.46
N ILE A 10 -5.53 2.60 -10.58
CA ILE A 10 -4.24 2.40 -11.26
C ILE A 10 -3.71 3.75 -11.77
N GLY A 11 -4.57 4.53 -12.42
CA GLY A 11 -4.26 5.85 -12.97
C GLY A 11 -3.77 6.82 -11.90
N MET A 12 -4.49 6.93 -10.79
CA MET A 12 -4.11 7.81 -9.67
C MET A 12 -2.77 7.42 -9.04
N CYS A 13 -2.52 6.13 -8.82
CA CYS A 13 -1.20 5.72 -8.30
C CYS A 13 -0.06 6.09 -9.26
N ARG A 14 -0.27 5.92 -10.57
CA ARG A 14 0.73 6.31 -11.58
C ARG A 14 0.90 7.83 -11.66
N SER A 15 -0.16 8.61 -11.52
CA SER A 15 -0.06 10.09 -11.51
C SER A 15 0.75 10.61 -10.31
N TYR A 16 0.75 9.89 -9.19
CA TYR A 16 1.62 10.16 -8.04
C TYR A 16 3.04 9.58 -8.19
N GLY A 17 3.43 9.09 -9.37
CA GLY A 17 4.77 8.57 -9.65
C GLY A 17 5.01 7.11 -9.26
N ALA A 18 3.97 6.37 -8.86
CA ALA A 18 4.14 4.97 -8.48
C ALA A 18 4.34 4.06 -9.71
N THR A 19 5.28 3.12 -9.59
CA THR A 19 5.37 1.98 -10.51
C THR A 19 4.33 0.93 -10.13
N VAL A 20 3.22 0.86 -10.87
CA VAL A 20 2.13 -0.08 -10.58
C VAL A 20 2.33 -1.41 -11.31
N VAL A 21 2.59 -2.47 -10.53
CA VAL A 21 2.64 -3.86 -11.01
C VAL A 21 1.25 -4.51 -10.85
N LEU A 22 0.69 -5.04 -11.94
CA LEU A 22 -0.58 -5.76 -11.96
C LEU A 22 -0.32 -7.27 -11.95
N LYS A 23 -0.62 -7.95 -10.83
CA LYS A 23 -0.41 -9.38 -10.67
C LYS A 23 -1.38 -9.98 -9.65
N GLY A 24 -1.87 -11.18 -9.94
CA GLY A 24 -2.80 -11.94 -9.12
C GLY A 24 -4.25 -11.54 -9.35
N ASP A 25 -5.15 -12.46 -9.05
CA ASP A 25 -6.60 -12.30 -9.31
C ASP A 25 -7.32 -11.56 -8.19
N ASN A 26 -6.70 -11.52 -7.01
CA ASN A 26 -7.22 -10.83 -5.82
C ASN A 26 -6.08 -10.20 -5.02
N ILE A 27 -6.45 -9.47 -3.96
CA ILE A 27 -5.48 -8.74 -3.14
C ILE A 27 -4.49 -9.65 -2.40
N GLY A 28 -4.93 -10.85 -2.00
CA GLY A 28 -4.09 -11.85 -1.35
C GLY A 28 -2.99 -12.35 -2.28
N GLN A 29 -3.35 -12.75 -3.51
CA GLN A 29 -2.36 -13.16 -4.52
C GLN A 29 -1.43 -12.01 -4.92
N ALA A 30 -1.95 -10.78 -5.05
CA ALA A 30 -1.13 -9.61 -5.31
C ALA A 30 -0.12 -9.36 -4.18
N LYS A 31 -0.51 -9.57 -2.92
CA LYS A 31 0.37 -9.50 -1.75
C LYS A 31 1.46 -10.57 -1.79
N VAL A 32 1.11 -11.82 -2.12
CA VAL A 32 2.11 -12.90 -2.28
C VAL A 32 3.18 -12.51 -3.31
N HIS A 33 2.77 -11.95 -4.44
CA HIS A 33 3.72 -11.44 -5.44
C HIS A 33 4.57 -10.28 -4.90
N ALA A 34 3.98 -9.34 -4.16
CA ALA A 34 4.72 -8.24 -3.55
C ALA A 34 5.78 -8.73 -2.56
N MET A 35 5.46 -9.74 -1.73
CA MET A 35 6.42 -10.34 -0.78
C MET A 35 7.55 -11.08 -1.50
N ARG A 36 7.29 -11.69 -2.66
CA ARG A 36 8.35 -12.24 -3.50
C ARG A 36 9.30 -11.15 -4.02
N LEU A 37 8.77 -10.02 -4.48
CA LEU A 37 9.59 -8.89 -4.93
C LEU A 37 10.42 -8.27 -3.79
N VAL A 38 9.91 -8.26 -2.57
CA VAL A 38 10.66 -7.86 -1.37
C VAL A 38 11.91 -8.72 -1.20
N ALA A 39 11.77 -10.04 -1.30
CA ALA A 39 12.90 -10.95 -1.20
C ALA A 39 13.88 -10.81 -2.38
N GLU A 40 13.38 -10.75 -3.62
CA GLU A 40 14.21 -10.73 -4.83
C GLU A 40 14.93 -9.39 -5.05
N LYS A 41 14.23 -8.28 -4.81
CA LYS A 41 14.70 -6.93 -5.13
C LYS A 41 15.13 -6.13 -3.90
N LYS A 42 15.10 -6.76 -2.72
CA LYS A 42 15.41 -6.12 -1.43
C LYS A 42 14.56 -4.86 -1.17
N PHE A 43 13.31 -4.87 -1.62
CA PHE A 43 12.37 -3.81 -1.33
C PHE A 43 11.88 -3.88 0.13
N LYS A 44 11.46 -2.76 0.70
CA LYS A 44 10.75 -2.74 1.98
C LYS A 44 9.25 -2.88 1.73
N TYR A 45 8.61 -3.86 2.37
CA TYR A 45 7.15 -3.96 2.36
C TYR A 45 6.56 -2.95 3.33
N ILE A 46 5.61 -2.13 2.86
CA ILE A 46 4.85 -1.21 3.70
C ILE A 46 3.50 -1.86 4.00
N ASN A 47 3.30 -2.26 5.26
CA ASN A 47 1.98 -2.66 5.75
C ASN A 47 1.13 -1.40 5.92
N GLY A 48 -0.09 -1.38 5.39
CA GLY A 48 -0.95 -0.20 5.41
C GLY A 48 -1.68 0.05 6.74
N TYR A 49 -1.56 -0.83 7.73
CA TYR A 49 -2.27 -0.68 9.01
C TYR A 49 -1.51 -1.26 10.21
N ASP A 50 -0.88 -2.43 10.07
CA ASP A 50 -0.24 -3.15 11.18
C ASP A 50 1.28 -2.90 11.17
N HIS A 51 1.66 -1.68 11.56
CA HIS A 51 3.05 -1.25 11.79
C HIS A 51 3.05 -0.08 12.80
N PRO A 52 3.98 -0.04 13.78
CA PRO A 52 4.02 1.02 14.79
C PRO A 52 4.01 2.44 14.21
N ASP A 53 4.85 2.73 13.21
CA ASP A 53 4.87 4.06 12.56
C ASP A 53 3.56 4.42 11.85
N ILE A 54 2.85 3.43 11.29
CA ILE A 54 1.56 3.66 10.62
C ILE A 54 0.51 4.02 11.67
N LEU A 55 0.45 3.25 12.77
CA LEU A 55 -0.45 3.48 13.89
C LEU A 55 -0.18 4.84 14.55
N ALA A 56 1.09 5.17 14.81
CA ALA A 56 1.49 6.46 15.36
C ALA A 56 1.09 7.61 14.43
N GLY A 57 1.30 7.46 13.12
CA GLY A 57 0.85 8.43 12.13
C GLY A 57 -0.66 8.61 12.11
N GLN A 58 -1.47 7.56 12.25
CA GLN A 58 -2.92 7.70 12.33
C GLN A 58 -3.35 8.40 13.63
N GLY A 59 -2.59 8.20 14.71
CA GLY A 59 -2.85 8.82 16.01
C GLY A 59 -2.76 10.33 16.04
N THR A 60 -2.11 10.97 15.05
CA THR A 60 -2.04 12.44 14.98
C THR A 60 -3.41 13.09 14.83
N ILE A 61 -4.36 12.41 14.18
CA ILE A 61 -5.76 12.85 14.10
C ILE A 61 -6.38 12.97 15.50
N GLY A 62 -6.02 12.06 16.42
CA GLY A 62 -6.48 12.15 17.81
C GLY A 62 -5.96 13.39 18.53
N LEU A 63 -4.72 13.81 18.23
CA LEU A 63 -4.16 15.06 18.76
C LEU A 63 -4.93 16.26 18.19
N GLU A 64 -5.17 16.28 16.89
CA GLU A 64 -5.93 17.35 16.22
C GLU A 64 -7.36 17.49 16.78
N ILE A 65 -8.03 16.37 17.11
CA ILE A 65 -9.36 16.39 17.73
C ILE A 65 -9.32 16.97 19.15
N LEU A 66 -8.30 16.63 19.94
CA LEU A 66 -8.17 17.14 21.31
C LEU A 66 -7.81 18.63 21.37
N GLU A 67 -7.21 19.15 20.30
CA GLU A 67 -6.86 20.56 20.16
C GLU A 67 -8.04 21.46 19.72
N GLN A 68 -9.17 20.89 19.29
CA GLN A 68 -10.38 21.61 18.87
C GLN A 68 -11.33 21.91 20.03
#